data_AF-A0AA38NZH8-F1
#
_entry.id   AF-A0AA38NZH8-F1
#
_cell.length_a   1.000
_cell.length_b   1.000
_cell.length_c   1.000
_cell.angle_alpha   90.00
_cell.angle_beta   90.00
_cell.angle_gamma   90.00
#
_symmetry.space_group_name_H-M   'P 1'
#
loop_
_entity.id
_entity.type
_entity.pdbx_description
1 polymer ?
#
loop_
_entity_poly.entity_id
_entity_poly.type
_entity_poly.pdbx_seq_one_letter_code
_entity_poly.pdbx_strand_id
1 'polypeptide(L)'
;IIFMHDAILSRECANAAASGDVGRVWEVMKVWLFTFAGSTHSKYATYLLETITSLELESSKPLRDALLRTMLVNLSGRPGAFSPCDIIQEYFNRLLEFIVERKGKEFDHTFIQHIISRNLHCMSRIKLDTRNNVGLARHAGNHSEPHSRPEIRTLLKLYMHHELHSRRIGRYVEERDTDDFTRGQAKLRSGKITKWIKES
;
A
#
# COMPACT_ATOMS: atom_id res chain seq x y z
N ILE A 1 -5.52 16.52 16.16
CA ILE A 1 -4.04 16.41 16.00
C ILE A 1 -3.64 14.99 15.59
N ILE A 2 -4.28 13.95 16.15
CA ILE A 2 -4.05 12.53 15.82
C ILE A 2 -4.20 12.26 14.31
N PHE A 3 -5.29 12.73 13.69
CA PHE A 3 -5.47 12.60 12.25
C PHE A 3 -4.28 13.13 11.42
N MET A 4 -3.73 14.30 11.79
CA MET A 4 -2.60 14.89 11.05
C MET A 4 -1.35 14.05 11.17
N HIS A 5 -1.11 13.43 12.33
CA HIS A 5 0.00 12.51 12.53
C HIS A 5 -0.11 11.30 11.59
N ASP A 6 -1.27 10.64 11.56
CA ASP A 6 -1.50 9.46 10.73
C ASP A 6 -1.47 9.79 9.24
N ALA A 7 -2.02 10.94 8.85
CA ALA A 7 -1.97 11.43 7.48
C ALA A 7 -0.54 11.74 7.01
N ILE A 8 0.31 12.28 7.88
CA ILE A 8 1.73 12.53 7.56
C ILE A 8 2.46 11.20 7.35
N LEU A 9 2.27 10.20 8.22
CA LEU A 9 2.88 8.88 8.06
C LEU A 9 2.41 8.18 6.79
N SER A 10 1.11 8.24 6.49
CA SER A 10 0.55 7.70 5.26
C SER A 10 1.16 8.34 4.01
N ARG A 11 1.26 9.69 4.00
CA ARG A 11 1.87 10.44 2.90
C ARG A 11 3.36 10.13 2.76
N GLU A 12 4.07 9.99 3.86
CA GLU A 12 5.49 9.63 3.88
C GLU A 12 5.72 8.25 3.27
N CYS A 13 4.93 7.25 3.67
CA CYS A 13 4.98 5.90 3.10
C CYS A 13 4.70 5.91 1.59
N ALA A 14 3.68 6.65 1.14
CA ALA A 14 3.35 6.77 -0.27
C ALA A 14 4.49 7.40 -1.09
N ASN A 15 5.10 8.48 -0.59
CA ASN A 15 6.24 9.13 -1.26
C ASN A 15 7.46 8.21 -1.30
N ALA A 16 7.78 7.56 -0.19
CA ALA A 16 8.89 6.62 -0.09
C ALA A 16 8.70 5.46 -1.07
N ALA A 17 7.52 4.84 -1.08
CA ALA A 17 7.15 3.78 -2.00
C ALA A 17 7.31 4.20 -3.46
N ALA A 18 6.79 5.36 -3.86
CA ALA A 18 6.91 5.87 -5.23
C ALA A 18 8.38 6.11 -5.63
N SER A 19 9.21 6.58 -4.70
CA SER A 19 10.64 6.80 -4.92
C SER A 19 11.49 5.51 -4.91
N GLY A 20 10.92 4.37 -4.52
CA GLY A 20 11.64 3.10 -4.37
C GLY A 20 12.47 3.00 -3.08
N ASP A 21 12.29 3.92 -2.14
CA ASP A 21 12.99 3.91 -0.86
C ASP A 21 12.29 2.97 0.14
N VAL A 22 12.66 1.69 0.08
CA VAL A 22 12.08 0.69 0.97
C VAL A 22 12.48 0.88 2.44
N GLY A 23 13.64 1.50 2.71
CA GLY A 23 14.06 1.76 4.08
C GLY A 23 13.06 2.67 4.80
N ARG A 24 12.68 3.78 4.15
CA ARG A 24 11.67 4.70 4.69
C ARG A 24 10.29 4.06 4.81
N VAL A 25 9.87 3.25 3.84
CA VAL A 25 8.63 2.46 3.95
C VAL A 25 8.67 1.56 5.19
N TRP A 26 9.78 0.86 5.39
CA TRP A 26 9.95 -0.06 6.51
C TRP A 26 9.93 0.65 7.87
N GLU A 27 10.55 1.83 7.99
CA GLU A 27 10.46 2.63 9.22
C GLU A 27 9.01 3.04 9.53
N VAL A 28 8.24 3.46 8.52
CA VAL A 28 6.82 3.78 8.72
C VAL A 28 6.02 2.55 9.14
N MET A 29 6.29 1.37 8.56
CA MET A 29 5.63 0.12 8.93
C MET A 29 5.89 -0.26 10.40
N LYS A 30 7.12 -0.04 10.91
CA LYS A 30 7.43 -0.22 12.34
C LYS A 30 6.62 0.72 13.23
N VAL A 31 6.38 1.96 12.80
CA VAL A 31 5.50 2.89 13.53
C VAL A 31 4.04 2.41 13.50
N TRP A 32 3.56 1.91 12.36
CA TRP A 32 2.19 1.40 12.24
C TRP A 32 1.91 0.17 13.10
N LEU A 33 2.91 -0.60 13.53
CA LEU A 33 2.72 -1.67 14.53
C LEU A 33 1.96 -1.15 15.76
N PHE A 34 2.33 0.03 16.26
CA PHE A 34 1.67 0.65 17.41
C PHE A 34 0.22 0.99 17.09
N THR A 35 -0.04 1.68 15.98
CA THR A 35 -1.41 2.02 15.55
C THR A 35 -2.29 0.77 15.39
N PHE A 36 -1.79 -0.27 14.71
CA PHE A 36 -2.56 -1.51 14.54
C PHE A 36 -2.81 -2.24 15.85
N ALA A 37 -1.83 -2.26 16.77
CA ALA A 37 -2.01 -2.86 18.09
C ALA A 37 -3.07 -2.14 18.92
N GLY A 38 -3.22 -0.82 18.72
CA GLY A 38 -4.25 -0.01 19.35
C GLY A 38 -5.63 -0.25 18.77
N SER A 39 -5.72 -0.36 17.44
CA SER A 39 -6.95 -0.46 16.67
C SER A 39 -7.70 -1.80 16.81
N THR A 40 -8.80 -1.94 16.06
CA THR A 40 -9.54 -3.21 15.88
C THR A 40 -8.83 -4.19 14.94
N HIS A 41 -7.76 -3.75 14.27
CA HIS A 41 -7.01 -4.50 13.26
C HIS A 41 -5.88 -5.37 13.87
N SER A 42 -6.22 -6.18 14.87
CA SER A 42 -5.25 -6.96 15.65
C SER A 42 -4.42 -7.95 14.82
N LYS A 43 -4.97 -8.47 13.70
CA LYS A 43 -4.27 -9.35 12.76
C LYS A 43 -3.08 -8.67 12.11
N TYR A 44 -3.24 -7.41 11.69
CA TYR A 44 -2.15 -6.63 11.10
C TYR A 44 -1.05 -6.37 12.12
N ALA A 45 -1.40 -6.12 13.38
CA ALA A 45 -0.43 -5.97 14.45
C ALA A 45 0.40 -7.25 14.68
N THR A 46 -0.24 -8.42 14.66
CA THR A 46 0.45 -9.70 14.80
C THR A 46 1.37 -9.97 13.61
N TYR A 47 0.86 -9.80 12.39
CA TYR A 47 1.64 -9.98 11.17
C TYR A 47 2.86 -9.04 11.09
N LEU A 48 2.69 -7.77 11.46
CA LEU A 48 3.81 -6.81 11.54
C LEU A 48 4.81 -7.20 12.61
N LEU A 49 4.36 -7.67 13.78
CA LEU A 49 5.26 -8.11 14.84
C LEU A 49 6.09 -9.33 14.41
N GLU A 50 5.47 -10.29 13.73
CA GLU A 50 6.15 -11.42 13.10
C GLU A 50 7.16 -10.94 12.06
N THR A 51 6.74 -10.09 11.13
CA THR A 51 7.59 -9.55 10.07
C THR A 51 8.80 -8.80 10.64
N ILE A 52 8.60 -7.98 11.68
CA ILE A 52 9.66 -7.26 12.37
C ILE A 52 10.63 -8.21 13.07
N THR A 53 10.11 -9.24 13.75
CA THR A 53 10.92 -10.25 14.44
C THR A 53 11.78 -11.00 13.42
N SER A 54 11.16 -11.48 12.34
CA SER A 54 11.88 -12.22 11.30
C SER A 54 12.92 -11.37 10.57
N LEU A 55 12.62 -10.11 10.25
CA LEU A 55 13.56 -9.24 9.53
C LEU A 55 14.66 -8.67 10.42
N GLU A 56 14.35 -8.21 11.64
CA GLU A 56 15.30 -7.47 12.47
C GLU A 56 16.05 -8.34 13.48
N LEU A 57 15.48 -9.49 13.89
CA LEU A 57 16.06 -10.35 14.92
C LEU A 57 16.53 -11.71 14.41
N GLU A 58 15.82 -12.31 13.45
CA GLU A 58 16.11 -13.69 12.99
C GLU A 58 16.91 -13.73 11.68
N SER A 59 16.73 -12.74 10.81
CA SER A 59 17.39 -12.70 9.50
C SER A 59 18.83 -12.20 9.59
N SER A 60 19.72 -12.85 8.83
CA SER A 60 21.03 -12.26 8.53
C SER A 60 20.86 -10.94 7.77
N LYS A 61 21.78 -10.00 7.95
CA LYS A 61 21.74 -8.70 7.25
C LYS A 61 21.58 -8.84 5.72
N PRO A 62 22.30 -9.75 5.03
CA PRO A 62 22.09 -9.94 3.59
C PRO A 62 20.69 -10.42 3.23
N LEU A 63 20.09 -11.32 4.03
CA LEU A 63 18.73 -11.81 3.81
C LEU A 63 17.70 -10.70 4.03
N ARG A 64 17.84 -9.94 5.11
CA ARG A 64 16.98 -8.78 5.39
C ARG A 64 17.02 -7.78 4.25
N ASP A 65 18.21 -7.41 3.80
CA ASP A 65 18.37 -6.44 2.72
C ASP A 65 17.80 -6.98 1.39
N ALA A 66 17.92 -8.28 1.13
CA ALA A 66 17.31 -8.92 -0.03
C ALA A 66 15.77 -8.88 0.04
N LEU A 67 15.18 -9.24 1.19
CA LEU A 67 13.73 -9.22 1.40
C LEU A 67 13.15 -7.81 1.32
N LEU A 68 13.80 -6.81 1.93
CA LEU A 68 13.36 -5.42 1.80
C LEU A 68 13.42 -4.96 0.34
N ARG A 69 14.49 -5.27 -0.40
CA ARG A 69 14.59 -4.90 -1.82
C ARG A 69 13.47 -5.49 -2.70
N THR A 70 12.87 -6.62 -2.32
CA THR A 70 11.76 -7.19 -3.09
C THR A 70 10.41 -6.54 -2.79
N MET A 71 10.27 -5.75 -1.72
CA MET A 71 8.96 -5.15 -1.36
C MET A 71 8.50 -4.09 -2.35
N LEU A 72 9.43 -3.41 -3.03
CA LEU A 72 9.11 -2.40 -4.04
C LEU A 72 9.72 -2.80 -5.38
N VAL A 73 8.90 -2.78 -6.42
CA VAL A 73 9.31 -3.16 -7.78
C VAL A 73 8.95 -2.06 -8.76
N ASN A 74 9.79 -1.86 -9.78
CA ASN A 74 9.54 -0.91 -10.84
C ASN A 74 9.61 -1.61 -12.20
N LEU A 75 8.45 -2.09 -12.65
CA LEU A 75 8.33 -2.78 -13.94
C LEU A 75 8.53 -1.85 -15.14
N SER A 76 8.34 -0.54 -14.95
CA SER A 76 8.43 0.45 -16.04
C SER A 76 9.85 1.00 -16.25
N GLY A 77 10.71 0.88 -15.24
CA GLY A 77 12.03 1.52 -15.19
C GLY A 77 12.00 3.05 -15.04
N ARG A 78 10.82 3.68 -14.90
CA ARG A 78 10.70 5.15 -14.80
C ARG A 78 10.88 5.63 -13.37
N PRO A 79 11.58 6.75 -13.12
CA PRO A 79 11.64 7.35 -11.79
C PRO A 79 10.23 7.65 -11.25
N GLY A 80 9.99 7.41 -9.95
CA GLY A 80 8.69 7.67 -9.33
C GLY A 80 7.61 6.62 -9.61
N ALA A 81 7.92 5.54 -10.34
CA ALA A 81 6.97 4.51 -10.75
C ALA A 81 7.20 3.15 -10.05
N PHE A 82 7.77 3.18 -8.84
CA PHE A 82 7.84 2.00 -7.99
C PHE A 82 6.47 1.70 -7.40
N SER A 83 6.15 0.40 -7.31
CA SER A 83 4.92 -0.10 -6.72
C SER A 83 5.24 -1.18 -5.69
N PRO A 84 4.42 -1.32 -4.64
CA PRO A 84 4.45 -2.49 -3.76
C PRO A 84 4.36 -3.81 -4.54
N CYS A 85 5.22 -4.76 -4.18
CA CYS A 85 5.35 -6.04 -4.86
C CYS A 85 4.10 -6.91 -4.75
N ASP A 86 3.41 -6.85 -3.61
CA ASP A 86 2.11 -7.50 -3.38
C ASP A 86 1.05 -7.01 -4.38
N ILE A 87 0.97 -5.70 -4.63
CA ILE A 87 0.07 -5.12 -5.64
C ILE A 87 0.41 -5.63 -7.04
N ILE A 88 1.70 -5.73 -7.37
CA ILE A 88 2.14 -6.29 -8.65
C ILE A 88 1.82 -7.78 -8.77
N GLN A 89 1.97 -8.53 -7.69
CA GLN A 89 1.60 -9.94 -7.64
C GLN A 89 0.08 -10.12 -7.83
N GLU A 90 -0.75 -9.28 -7.19
CA GLU A 90 -2.19 -9.28 -7.41
C GLU A 90 -2.55 -8.96 -8.87
N TYR A 91 -1.89 -7.97 -9.47
CA TYR A 91 -2.04 -7.66 -10.89
C TYR A 91 -1.72 -8.88 -11.79
N PHE A 92 -0.63 -9.60 -11.50
CA PHE A 92 -0.28 -10.81 -12.25
C PHE A 92 -1.27 -11.95 -12.04
N ASN A 93 -1.76 -12.15 -10.82
CA ASN A 93 -2.79 -13.16 -10.52
C ASN A 93 -4.06 -12.91 -11.35
N ARG A 94 -4.56 -11.67 -11.36
CA ARG A 94 -5.73 -11.28 -12.16
C ARG A 94 -5.52 -11.48 -13.66
N LEU A 95 -4.31 -11.19 -14.15
CA LEU A 95 -3.97 -11.41 -15.56
C LEU A 95 -3.95 -12.91 -15.91
N LEU A 96 -3.45 -13.75 -15.00
CA LEU A 96 -3.41 -15.19 -15.17
C LEU A 96 -4.82 -15.79 -15.17
N GLU A 97 -5.67 -15.42 -14.20
CA GLU A 97 -7.09 -15.81 -14.14
C GLU A 97 -7.80 -15.54 -15.47
N PHE A 98 -7.66 -14.32 -16.00
CA PHE A 98 -8.26 -13.95 -17.28
C PHE A 98 -7.79 -14.80 -18.47
N ILE A 99 -6.52 -15.21 -18.48
CA ILE A 99 -5.97 -16.08 -19.54
C ILE A 99 -6.54 -17.50 -19.42
N VAL A 100 -6.60 -18.02 -18.20
CA VAL A 100 -7.09 -19.37 -17.88
C VAL A 100 -8.57 -19.50 -18.24
N GLU A 101 -9.40 -18.57 -17.76
CA GLU A 101 -10.85 -18.53 -18.06
C GLU A 101 -11.14 -18.54 -19.56
N ARG A 102 -10.44 -17.70 -20.34
CA ARG A 102 -10.66 -17.59 -21.79
C ARG A 102 -10.20 -18.78 -22.60
N LYS A 103 -9.28 -19.59 -22.07
CA LYS A 103 -8.73 -20.75 -22.77
C LYS A 103 -9.44 -22.05 -22.41
N GLY A 104 -10.32 -22.05 -21.42
CA GLY A 104 -10.99 -23.27 -20.94
C GLY A 104 -9.99 -24.35 -20.49
N LYS A 105 -8.79 -23.92 -20.07
CA LYS A 105 -7.71 -24.80 -19.61
C LYS A 105 -7.59 -24.66 -18.11
N GLU A 106 -7.23 -25.74 -17.42
CA GLU A 106 -6.93 -25.71 -15.99
C GLU A 106 -5.59 -25.02 -15.72
N PHE A 107 -5.45 -24.45 -14.52
CA PHE A 107 -4.20 -23.82 -14.04
C PHE A 107 -3.00 -24.78 -14.09
N ASP A 108 -3.25 -26.10 -14.04
CA ASP A 108 -2.24 -27.15 -13.99
C ASP A 108 -1.64 -27.52 -15.36
N HIS A 109 -2.09 -26.86 -16.43
CA HIS A 109 -1.47 -27.05 -17.72
C HIS A 109 -0.01 -26.56 -17.69
N THR A 110 0.95 -27.46 -17.91
CA THR A 110 2.41 -27.21 -17.83
C THR A 110 2.85 -25.93 -18.56
N PHE A 111 2.29 -25.68 -19.75
CA PHE A 111 2.51 -24.47 -20.53
C PHE A 111 2.11 -23.17 -19.79
N ILE A 112 0.99 -23.15 -19.07
CA ILE A 112 0.54 -21.97 -18.32
C ILE A 112 1.51 -21.69 -17.16
N GLN A 113 1.87 -22.72 -16.40
CA GLN A 113 2.77 -22.58 -15.24
C GLN A 113 4.19 -22.16 -15.65
N HIS A 114 4.77 -22.81 -16.67
CA HIS A 114 6.19 -22.65 -16.98
C HIS A 114 6.47 -21.57 -18.03
N ILE A 115 5.52 -21.29 -18.92
CA ILE A 115 5.71 -20.33 -20.02
C ILE A 115 4.92 -19.06 -19.79
N ILE A 116 3.60 -19.15 -19.58
CA ILE A 116 2.75 -17.95 -19.47
C ILE A 116 3.04 -17.19 -18.17
N SER A 117 2.95 -17.85 -17.01
CA SER A 117 3.06 -17.21 -15.70
C SER A 117 4.37 -16.43 -15.53
N ARG A 118 5.49 -17.02 -15.95
CA ARG A 118 6.83 -16.40 -15.88
C ARG A 118 7.01 -15.19 -16.81
N ASN A 119 6.20 -15.08 -17.87
CA ASN A 119 6.32 -14.05 -18.89
C ASN A 119 5.13 -13.10 -18.94
N LEU A 120 4.25 -13.12 -17.91
CA LEU A 120 3.01 -12.33 -17.86
C LEU A 120 3.26 -10.84 -18.15
N HIS A 121 4.30 -10.26 -17.55
CA HIS A 121 4.65 -8.86 -17.79
C HIS A 121 4.95 -8.60 -19.28
N CYS A 122 5.87 -9.36 -19.86
CA CYS A 122 6.25 -9.22 -21.27
C CYS A 122 5.08 -9.48 -22.22
N MET A 123 4.28 -10.51 -21.96
CA MET A 123 3.09 -10.84 -22.77
C MET A 123 2.04 -9.73 -22.72
N SER A 124 1.81 -9.15 -21.54
CA SER A 124 0.89 -8.01 -21.39
C SER A 124 1.36 -6.79 -22.20
N ARG A 125 2.67 -6.54 -22.23
CA ARG A 125 3.28 -5.46 -23.01
C ARG A 125 3.21 -5.71 -24.50
N ILE A 126 3.53 -6.91 -24.98
CA ILE A 126 3.47 -7.24 -26.42
C ILE A 126 2.08 -6.92 -26.98
N LYS A 127 1.01 -7.31 -26.28
CA LYS A 127 -0.37 -7.00 -26.69
C LYS A 127 -0.60 -5.49 -26.83
N LEU A 128 -0.09 -4.69 -25.89
CA LEU A 128 -0.21 -3.23 -25.91
C LEU A 128 0.63 -2.63 -27.05
N ASP A 129 1.87 -3.07 -27.19
CA ASP A 129 2.83 -2.57 -28.18
C ASP A 129 2.38 -2.91 -29.60
N THR A 130 1.92 -4.15 -29.86
CA THR A 130 1.31 -4.54 -31.14
C THR A 130 0.13 -3.65 -31.48
N ARG A 131 -0.80 -3.43 -30.53
CA ARG A 131 -1.95 -2.56 -30.73
C ARG A 131 -1.52 -1.12 -31.07
N ASN A 132 -0.49 -0.61 -30.42
CA ASN A 132 0.05 0.73 -30.70
C ASN A 132 0.68 0.81 -32.09
N ASN A 133 1.46 -0.20 -32.47
CA ASN A 133 2.20 -0.24 -33.74
C ASN A 133 1.29 -0.33 -34.97
N VAL A 134 0.10 -0.94 -34.85
CA VAL A 134 -0.87 -1.02 -35.95
C VAL A 134 -1.82 0.19 -36.01
N GLY A 135 -1.50 1.28 -35.30
CA GLY A 135 -2.34 2.48 -35.28
C GLY A 135 -3.66 2.31 -34.52
N LEU A 136 -3.87 1.16 -33.88
CA LEU A 136 -5.02 0.91 -32.99
C LEU A 136 -4.73 1.31 -31.55
N ALA A 137 -3.68 2.12 -31.33
CA ALA A 137 -3.33 2.67 -30.04
C ALA A 137 -4.60 3.18 -29.37
N ARG A 138 -4.81 2.78 -28.12
CA ARG A 138 -5.93 3.34 -27.35
C ARG A 138 -5.68 4.84 -27.30
N HIS A 139 -6.54 5.66 -27.91
CA HIS A 139 -6.55 7.09 -27.62
C HIS A 139 -6.55 7.23 -26.11
N ALA A 140 -5.62 8.02 -25.57
CA ALA A 140 -5.48 8.15 -24.13
C ALA A 140 -6.86 8.47 -23.57
N GLY A 141 -7.45 7.52 -22.83
CA GLY A 141 -8.68 7.73 -22.07
C GLY A 141 -8.39 8.57 -20.83
N ASN A 142 -7.26 9.29 -20.82
CA ASN A 142 -7.02 10.41 -19.95
C ASN A 142 -8.01 11.47 -20.39
N HIS A 143 -9.25 11.36 -19.91
CA HIS A 143 -9.92 12.57 -19.51
C HIS A 143 -8.96 13.22 -18.53
N SER A 144 -8.28 14.28 -18.97
CA SER A 144 -7.70 15.21 -18.02
C SER A 144 -8.89 15.62 -17.17
N GLU A 145 -8.99 15.07 -15.96
CA GLU A 145 -9.98 15.53 -15.01
C GLU A 145 -9.86 17.05 -15.01
N PRO A 146 -10.96 17.78 -15.23
CA PRO A 146 -10.93 19.22 -15.11
C PRO A 146 -10.25 19.55 -13.79
N HIS A 147 -9.30 20.50 -13.81
CA HIS A 147 -8.55 20.81 -12.60
C HIS A 147 -9.53 21.00 -11.42
N SER A 148 -9.37 20.30 -10.32
CA SER A 148 -10.32 20.41 -9.19
C SER A 148 -10.18 21.72 -8.40
N ARG A 149 -9.37 22.66 -8.91
CA ARG A 149 -9.03 23.92 -8.25
C ARG A 149 -10.25 24.84 -8.03
N PRO A 150 -11.16 25.04 -9.00
CA PRO A 150 -12.39 25.81 -8.77
C PRO A 150 -13.30 25.17 -7.72
N GLU A 151 -13.44 23.85 -7.74
CA GLU A 151 -14.25 23.08 -6.81
C GLU A 151 -13.66 23.17 -5.40
N ILE A 152 -12.36 22.93 -5.25
CA ILE A 152 -11.63 23.09 -3.98
C ILE A 152 -11.75 24.53 -3.47
N ARG A 153 -11.60 25.55 -4.34
CA ARG A 153 -11.78 26.95 -3.94
C ARG A 153 -13.20 27.24 -3.46
N THR A 154 -14.20 26.70 -4.14
CA THR A 154 -15.61 26.83 -3.75
C THR A 154 -15.87 26.14 -2.41
N LEU A 155 -15.34 24.93 -2.23
CA LEU A 155 -15.42 24.17 -0.99
C LEU A 155 -14.76 24.91 0.17
N LEU A 156 -13.54 25.43 -0.03
CA LEU A 156 -12.82 26.22 0.98
C LEU A 156 -13.60 27.49 1.34
N LYS A 157 -14.21 28.18 0.36
CA LYS A 157 -15.08 29.33 0.63
C LYS A 157 -16.31 28.93 1.45
N LEU A 158 -16.96 27.81 1.13
CA LEU A 158 -18.07 27.28 1.93
C LEU A 158 -17.63 26.93 3.35
N TYR A 159 -16.48 26.27 3.50
CA TYR A 159 -15.93 25.90 4.80
C TYR A 159 -15.62 27.12 5.66
N MET A 160 -15.07 28.18 5.05
CA MET A 160 -14.86 29.46 5.71
C MET A 160 -16.18 30.14 6.07
N HIS A 161 -17.13 30.22 5.14
CA HIS A 161 -18.43 30.86 5.35
C HIS A 161 -19.24 30.20 6.48
N HIS A 162 -19.25 28.86 6.51
CA HIS A 162 -19.90 28.09 7.57
C HIS A 162 -19.04 27.92 8.84
N GLU A 163 -17.80 28.44 8.79
CA GLU A 163 -16.77 28.33 9.82
C GLU A 163 -16.64 26.88 10.34
N LEU A 164 -16.57 25.91 9.43
CA LEU A 164 -16.51 24.48 9.78
C LEU A 164 -15.23 24.12 10.53
N HIS A 165 -14.15 24.87 10.31
CA HIS A 165 -12.86 24.67 10.97
C HIS A 165 -12.61 25.65 12.13
N SER A 166 -13.61 26.44 12.53
CA SER A 166 -13.52 27.32 13.68
C SER A 166 -14.29 26.74 14.86
N ARG A 167 -13.74 26.91 16.06
CA ARG A 167 -14.42 26.48 17.29
C ARG A 167 -15.64 27.40 17.52
N ARG A 168 -16.84 26.83 17.50
CA ARG A 168 -18.08 27.51 17.89
C ARG A 168 -18.66 26.88 19.16
N ILE A 169 -19.09 27.72 20.10
CA ILE A 169 -19.77 27.28 21.32
C ILE A 169 -21.09 26.59 20.91
N GLY A 170 -21.35 25.38 21.42
CA GLY A 170 -22.54 24.59 21.09
C GLY A 170 -22.39 23.60 19.94
N ARG A 171 -21.31 23.65 19.15
CA ARG A 171 -20.95 22.57 18.22
C ARG A 171 -20.04 21.57 18.95
N TYR A 172 -20.50 20.35 19.10
CA TYR A 172 -19.69 19.23 19.57
C TYR A 172 -19.68 18.13 18.51
N VAL A 173 -18.52 17.51 18.32
CA VAL A 173 -18.40 16.27 17.55
C VAL A 173 -18.47 15.15 18.58
N GLU A 174 -19.46 14.26 18.44
CA GLU A 174 -19.62 13.12 19.36
C GLU A 174 -18.47 12.12 19.22
N GLU A 175 -17.99 11.92 17.98
CA GLU A 175 -16.80 11.12 17.70
C GLU A 175 -15.52 11.86 18.10
N ARG A 176 -14.80 11.29 19.08
CA ARG A 176 -13.41 11.65 19.34
C ARG A 176 -12.50 10.79 18.49
N ASP A 177 -11.53 11.43 17.85
CA ASP A 177 -10.37 10.74 17.28
C ASP A 177 -9.79 9.78 18.33
N THR A 178 -9.73 8.50 17.98
CA THR A 178 -9.15 7.49 18.86
C THR A 178 -7.64 7.52 18.70
N ASP A 179 -6.91 7.72 19.81
CA ASP A 179 -5.45 7.62 19.82
C ASP A 179 -5.02 6.16 19.82
N ASP A 180 -5.06 5.54 18.63
CA ASP A 180 -4.66 4.16 18.43
C ASP A 180 -3.17 3.95 18.70
N PHE A 181 -2.33 4.93 18.40
CA PHE A 181 -0.90 4.83 18.64
C PHE A 181 -0.60 4.65 20.13
N THR A 182 -1.09 5.56 20.99
CA THR A 182 -0.86 5.50 22.43
C THR A 182 -1.51 4.27 23.05
N ARG A 183 -2.74 3.92 22.62
CA ARG A 183 -3.44 2.71 23.05
C ARG A 183 -2.66 1.45 22.71
N GLY A 184 -2.09 1.39 21.52
CA GLY A 184 -1.28 0.27 21.05
C GLY A 184 0.05 0.16 21.78
N GLN A 185 0.73 1.27 22.04
CA GLN A 185 1.92 1.30 22.87
C GLN A 185 1.64 0.74 24.27
N ALA A 186 0.53 1.16 24.90
CA ALA A 186 0.12 0.65 26.20
C ALA A 186 -0.18 -0.86 26.15
N LYS A 187 -0.95 -1.33 25.16
CA LYS A 187 -1.27 -2.77 24.97
C LYS A 187 -0.03 -3.64 24.73
N LEU A 188 0.93 -3.14 23.94
CA LEU A 188 2.18 -3.86 23.67
C LEU A 188 3.00 -4.02 24.95
N ARG A 189 3.12 -2.93 25.73
CA ARG A 189 3.82 -2.93 27.03
C ARG A 189 3.12 -3.74 28.11
N SER A 190 1.79 -3.73 28.15
CA SER A 190 1.02 -4.36 29.23
C SER A 190 1.03 -5.90 29.20
N GLY A 191 1.52 -6.50 28.11
CA GLY A 191 1.74 -7.94 28.08
C GLY A 191 1.68 -8.59 26.70
N LYS A 192 1.27 -7.90 25.63
CA LYS A 192 1.24 -8.52 24.29
C LYS A 192 2.65 -8.93 23.83
N ILE A 193 3.69 -8.13 24.11
CA ILE A 193 5.08 -8.51 23.83
C ILE A 193 5.51 -9.67 24.72
N THR A 194 5.22 -9.63 26.02
CA THR A 194 5.57 -10.75 26.93
C THR A 194 4.92 -12.06 26.51
N LYS A 195 3.68 -12.01 26.03
CA LYS A 195 2.97 -13.15 25.46
C LYS A 195 3.66 -13.64 24.18
N TRP A 196 3.98 -12.72 23.27
CA TRP A 196 4.70 -13.02 22.03
C TRP A 196 6.00 -13.77 22.30
N ILE A 197 6.84 -13.28 23.23
CA ILE A 197 8.12 -13.90 23.62
C ILE A 197 7.95 -15.33 24.18
N LYS A 198 6.80 -15.65 24.78
CA LYS A 198 6.54 -16.99 25.31
C LYS A 198 6.02 -17.97 24.25
N GLU A 199 5.37 -17.45 23.22
CA GLU A 199 4.68 -18.23 22.18
C GLU A 199 5.51 -18.37 20.90
N SER A 200 6.50 -17.50 20.69
CA SER A 200 7.51 -17.56 19.61
C SER A 200 8.71 -18.39 20.04
#